data_AF-A0A942NUL5-F1
#
_entry.id   AF-A0A942NUL5-F1
#
_cell.length_a   1.000
_cell.length_b   1.000
_cell.length_c   1.000
_cell.angle_alpha   90.00
_cell.angle_beta   90.00
_cell.angle_gamma   90.00
#
_symmetry.space_group_name_H-M   'P 1'
#
loop_
_entity.id
_entity.type
_entity.pdbx_description
1 polymer ?
#
loop_
_entity_poly.entity_id
_entity_poly.type
_entity_poly.pdbx_seq_one_letter_code
_entity_poly.pdbx_strand_id
1 'polypeptide(L)' 'MNIVLQLPRVERKRHTRPSECPYCKGETFQRWGMVSRQIKDTKVRRVTVLRYKCTNCKRT' A
#
# COMPACT_ATOMS: atom_id res chain seq x y z
N MET A 1 32.31 -23.31 10.34
CA MET A 1 31.18 -23.42 9.39
C MET A 1 30.56 -22.05 9.26
N ASN A 2 30.52 -21.47 8.06
CA ASN A 2 30.02 -20.10 7.86
C ASN A 2 28.70 -20.18 7.09
N ILE A 3 27.62 -19.62 7.65
CA ILE A 3 26.31 -19.55 7.01
C ILE A 3 26.13 -18.14 6.46
N VAL A 4 25.86 -18.03 5.16
CA VAL A 4 25.56 -16.76 4.50
C VAL A 4 24.07 -16.65 4.25
N LEU A 5 23.43 -15.66 4.88
CA LEU A 5 22.04 -15.30 4.64
C LEU A 5 21.97 -14.19 3.60
N GLN A 6 21.66 -14.53 2.35
CA GLN A 6 21.34 -13.54 1.32
C GLN A 6 19.85 -13.22 1.32
N LEU A 7 19.50 -12.02 1.78
CA LEU A 7 18.14 -11.51 1.68
C LEU A 7 17.87 -10.95 0.29
N PRO A 8 16.70 -11.21 -0.31
CA PRO A 8 16.34 -10.60 -1.58
C PRO A 8 16.22 -9.08 -1.40
N ARG A 9 16.68 -8.34 -2.42
CA ARG A 9 16.46 -6.90 -2.48
C ARG A 9 14.97 -6.66 -2.75
N VAL A 10 14.24 -6.22 -1.73
CA VAL A 10 12.81 -5.87 -1.86
C VAL A 10 12.69 -4.35 -1.96
N GLU A 11 12.17 -3.86 -3.08
CA GLU A 11 11.83 -2.44 -3.23
C GLU A 11 10.70 -2.06 -2.26
N ARG A 12 10.94 -1.07 -1.41
CA ARG A 12 9.96 -0.54 -0.47
C ARG A 12 9.35 0.73 -1.03
N LYS A 13 8.09 0.70 -1.46
CA LYS A 13 7.32 1.92 -1.75
C LYS A 13 6.66 2.40 -0.46
N ARG A 14 6.80 3.69 -0.14
CA ARG A 14 6.01 4.31 0.93
C ARG A 14 4.59 4.52 0.38
N HIS A 15 3.62 3.85 0.98
CA HIS A 15 2.22 3.97 0.58
C HIS A 15 1.57 5.13 1.33
N THR A 16 1.60 6.32 0.74
CA THR A 16 0.80 7.47 1.19
C THR A 16 -0.55 7.52 0.47
N ARG A 17 -1.43 8.43 0.89
CA ARG A 17 -2.64 8.74 0.14
C ARG A 17 -2.25 9.15 -1.30
N PRO A 18 -2.91 8.60 -2.34
CA PRO A 18 -2.68 9.02 -3.71
C PRO A 18 -2.98 10.52 -3.87
N SER A 19 -2.05 11.24 -4.50
CA SER A 19 -2.24 12.63 -4.91
C SER A 19 -2.84 12.74 -6.30
N GLU A 20 -2.58 11.76 -7.18
CA GLU A 20 -2.97 11.81 -8.58
C GLU A 20 -3.38 10.43 -9.09
N CYS A 21 -4.43 10.37 -9.90
CA CYS A 21 -4.90 9.12 -10.50
C CYS A 21 -4.01 8.73 -11.68
N PRO A 22 -3.44 7.51 -11.70
CA PRO A 22 -2.56 7.08 -12.79
C PRO A 22 -3.28 6.94 -14.14
N TYR A 23 -4.61 6.88 -14.14
CA TYR A 23 -5.43 6.65 -15.33
C TYR A 23 -6.02 7.93 -15.93
N CYS A 24 -6.50 8.85 -15.11
CA CYS A 24 -7.23 10.03 -15.57
C CYS A 24 -6.66 11.34 -15.04
N LYS A 25 -5.54 11.31 -14.32
CA LYS A 25 -4.85 12.50 -13.77
C LYS A 25 -5.69 13.31 -12.76
N GLY A 26 -6.80 12.74 -12.29
CA GLY A 26 -7.65 13.37 -11.28
C GLY A 26 -7.00 13.31 -9.89
N GLU A 27 -7.16 14.37 -9.11
CA GLU A 27 -6.50 14.54 -7.81
C GLU A 27 -7.43 14.28 -6.62
N THR A 28 -8.73 14.22 -6.89
CA THR A 28 -9.75 14.00 -5.84
C THR A 28 -10.06 12.51 -5.70
N PHE A 29 -9.97 12.05 -4.45
CA PHE A 29 -10.21 10.66 -4.07
C PHE A 29 -11.12 10.57 -2.86
N GLN A 30 -12.11 9.68 -2.94
CA GLN A 30 -12.92 9.28 -1.81
C GLN A 30 -12.25 8.09 -1.11
N ARG A 31 -12.02 8.18 0.20
CA ARG A 31 -11.72 6.98 1.00
C ARG A 31 -13.02 6.18 1.11
N TRP A 32 -13.03 4.96 0.60
CA TRP A 32 -14.25 4.14 0.54
C TRP A 32 -14.12 2.78 1.23
N GLY A 33 -12.91 2.40 1.63
CA GLY A 33 -12.67 1.14 2.32
C GLY A 33 -11.52 1.22 3.30
N MET A 34 -11.65 0.46 4.37
CA MET A 34 -10.64 0.25 5.38
C MET A 34 -10.68 -1.21 5.83
N VAL A 35 -9.54 -1.90 5.84
CA VAL A 35 -9.47 -3.27 6.34
C VAL A 35 -8.20 -3.47 7.17
N SER A 36 -8.35 -4.07 8.35
CA SER A 36 -7.20 -4.52 9.14
C SER A 36 -6.79 -5.92 8.71
N ARG A 37 -5.50 -6.14 8.45
CA ARG A 37 -4.94 -7.44 8.11
C ARG A 37 -3.83 -7.81 9.07
N GLN A 38 -3.79 -9.07 9.47
CA GLN A 38 -2.62 -9.64 10.14
C GLN A 38 -1.52 -9.89 9.10
N ILE A 39 -0.27 -9.64 9.49
CA ILE A 39 0.90 -9.90 8.66
C ILE A 39 1.92 -10.74 9.43
N LYS A 40 2.73 -11.48 8.69
CA LYS A 40 3.86 -12.22 9.25
C LYS A 40 5.07 -11.30 9.29
N ASP A 41 5.19 -10.53 10.37
CA ASP A 41 6.34 -9.69 10.67
C ASP A 41 6.68 -9.81 12.15
N THR A 42 7.97 -9.72 12.49
CA THR A 42 8.45 -9.94 13.86
C THR A 42 8.16 -8.78 14.80
N LYS A 43 7.89 -7.58 14.26
CA LYS A 43 7.62 -6.35 15.02
C LYS A 43 6.18 -5.87 14.84
N VAL A 44 5.65 -5.96 13.62
CA VAL A 44 4.32 -5.46 13.26
C VAL A 44 3.34 -6.61 13.08
N ARG A 45 2.32 -6.71 13.93
CA ARG A 45 1.35 -7.83 13.86
C ARG A 45 0.15 -7.57 12.97
N ARG A 46 -0.20 -6.30 12.79
CA ARG A 46 -1.37 -5.86 12.03
C ARG A 46 -1.05 -4.60 11.24
N VAL A 47 -1.66 -4.49 10.07
CA VAL A 47 -1.63 -3.29 9.23
C VAL A 47 -3.05 -2.92 8.83
N THR A 48 -3.29 -1.61 8.66
CA THR A 48 -4.56 -1.10 8.15
C THR A 48 -4.38 -0.69 6.70
N VAL A 49 -5.13 -1.34 5.80
CA VAL A 49 -5.16 -1.01 4.38
C VAL A 49 -6.31 -0.05 4.13
N LEU A 50 -5.99 1.12 3.57
CA LEU A 50 -6.97 2.14 3.17
C LEU A 50 -7.17 2.07 1.65
N ARG A 51 -8.42 2.10 1.19
CA ARG A 51 -8.77 2.13 -0.24
C ARG A 51 -9.30 3.50 -0.62
N TYR A 52 -8.80 4.01 -1.74
CA TYR A 52 -9.16 5.30 -2.30
C TYR A 52 -9.77 5.09 -3.69
N LYS A 53 -10.91 5.71 -3.97
CA LYS A 53 -11.59 5.66 -5.27
C LYS A 53 -11.51 7.03 -5.90
N CYS A 54 -10.98 7.11 -7.11
CA CYS A 54 -10.93 8.35 -7.87
C CYS A 54 -12.36 8.85 -8.11
N THR A 55 -12.64 10.12 -7.83
CA THR A 55 -13.99 10.68 -8.03
C THR A 55 -14.32 10.87 -9.51
N ASN A 56 -13.31 10.98 -10.38
CA ASN A 56 -13.49 11.20 -11.82
C ASN A 56 -13.72 9.87 -12.55
N CYS A 57 -12.72 8.98 -12.56
CA CYS A 57 -12.81 7.72 -13.30
C CYS A 57 -13.35 6.53 -12.49
N LYS A 58 -13.67 6.72 -11.21
CA LYS A 58 -14.22 5.69 -10.31
C LYS A 58 -13.34 4.45 -10.08
N ARG A 59 -12.08 4.46 -10.52
CA ARG A 59 -11.08 3.40 -10.26
C ARG A 59 -10.52 3.48 -8.83
N THR A 60 -10.10 2.34 -8.28
CA THR A 60 -9.43 2.21 -6.97
C THR A 60 -7.96 1.89 -7.15
#